data_AF-A0AAN8IV76-F1
#
_entry.id   AF-A0AAN8IV76-F1
#
_cell.length_a   1.000
_cell.length_b   1.000
_cell.length_c   1.000
_cell.angle_alpha   90.00
_cell.angle_beta   90.00
_cell.angle_gamma   90.00
#
_symmetry.space_group_name_H-M   'P 1'
#
loop_
_entity.id
_entity.type
_entity.pdbx_description
1 polymer ?
#
loop_
_entity_poly.entity_id
_entity_poly.type
_entity_poly.pdbx_seq_one_letter_code
_entity_poly.pdbx_strand_id
1 'polypeptide(L)'
;GISQVYTISTGLRADKQQSRNHLTEFKMLEAELAFCDNLETLLALTEDFVLSSIRSIIGDPDMADDLGLTSPYSSKEHLEFLKSIADGPLFPRLPYVDALQLLVDNNQKVSGRGFNKQNEAFLVKYHNSPVFITHFPSDQKPFYMKQSSDGKTESFDLLCPVVGEIAGGSIREPCVDALRKRSPNID
;
A
#
# COMPACT_ATOMS: atom_id res chain seq x y z
N GLY A 1 5.44 -12.15 24.80
CA GLY A 1 4.79 -12.14 23.47
C GLY A 1 5.84 -12.29 22.40
N ILE A 2 5.45 -12.59 21.17
CA ILE A 2 6.33 -12.63 19.99
C ILE A 2 6.33 -11.22 19.39
N SER A 3 7.51 -10.64 19.13
CA SER A 3 7.68 -9.24 18.72
C SER A 3 7.52 -8.99 17.21
N GLN A 4 7.62 -10.03 16.39
CA GLN A 4 7.46 -9.98 14.94
C GLN A 4 6.56 -11.13 14.53
N VAL A 5 5.39 -10.82 13.97
CA VAL A 5 4.40 -11.83 13.61
C VAL A 5 3.82 -11.53 12.23
N TYR A 6 3.47 -12.59 11.50
CA TYR A 6 2.74 -12.49 10.25
C TYR A 6 1.74 -13.64 10.13
N THR A 7 0.74 -13.45 9.27
CA THR A 7 -0.23 -14.48 8.90
C THR A 7 -0.55 -14.36 7.41
N ILE A 8 -0.91 -15.49 6.79
CA ILE A 8 -1.55 -15.51 5.48
C ILE A 8 -2.92 -16.16 5.69
N SER A 9 -3.94 -15.32 5.74
CA SER A 9 -5.31 -15.71 6.09
C SER A 9 -6.28 -15.36 4.97
N THR A 10 -7.47 -15.95 5.02
CA THR A 10 -8.57 -15.51 4.16
C THR A 10 -9.16 -14.23 4.73
N GLY A 11 -9.09 -13.14 3.96
CA GLY A 11 -9.79 -11.89 4.21
C GLY A 11 -11.17 -11.91 3.58
N LEU A 12 -12.18 -11.43 4.33
CA LEU A 12 -13.56 -11.32 3.86
C LEU A 12 -13.98 -9.85 3.79
N ARG A 13 -14.52 -9.43 2.65
CA ARG A 13 -15.06 -8.07 2.44
C ARG A 13 -16.53 -8.16 2.06
N ALA A 14 -17.39 -7.62 2.90
CA ALA A 14 -18.82 -7.45 2.63
C ALA A 14 -19.07 -6.21 1.74
N ASP A 15 -18.32 -6.08 0.64
CA ASP A 15 -18.44 -4.98 -0.30
C ASP A 15 -19.44 -5.34 -1.41
N LYS A 16 -20.37 -4.44 -1.70
CA LYS A 16 -21.35 -4.59 -2.79
C LYS A 16 -20.77 -4.16 -4.15
N GLN A 17 -19.63 -3.48 -4.15
CA GLN A 17 -19.01 -2.97 -5.37
C GLN A 17 -18.35 -4.12 -6.16
N GLN A 18 -18.98 -4.48 -7.27
CA GLN A 18 -18.40 -5.41 -8.24
C GLN A 18 -17.42 -4.66 -9.14
N SER A 19 -16.13 -4.92 -8.96
CA SER A 19 -15.08 -4.36 -9.82
C SER A 19 -13.98 -5.40 -10.06
N ARG A 20 -13.15 -5.17 -11.08
CA ARG A 20 -12.05 -6.07 -11.44
C ARG A 20 -10.97 -6.22 -10.35
N ASN A 21 -10.95 -5.35 -9.33
CA ASN A 21 -9.91 -5.31 -8.30
C ASN A 21 -10.45 -5.65 -6.90
N HIS A 22 -11.74 -5.98 -6.77
CA HIS A 22 -12.37 -6.24 -5.48
C HIS A 22 -12.98 -7.63 -5.48
N LEU A 23 -12.47 -8.49 -4.60
CA LEU A 23 -13.03 -9.80 -4.29
C LEU A 23 -13.68 -9.76 -2.91
N THR A 24 -14.76 -10.50 -2.73
CA THR A 24 -15.40 -10.70 -1.41
C THR A 24 -14.56 -11.63 -0.52
N GLU A 25 -13.76 -12.51 -1.13
CA GLU A 25 -12.83 -13.41 -0.46
C GLU A 25 -11.47 -13.34 -1.17
N PHE A 26 -10.39 -13.15 -0.41
CA PHE A 26 -9.03 -13.11 -0.94
C PHE A 26 -8.01 -13.59 0.11
N LYS A 27 -6.81 -13.95 -0.33
CA LYS A 27 -5.70 -14.22 0.61
C LYS A 27 -5.02 -12.91 0.96
N MET A 28 -4.92 -12.65 2.26
CA MET A 28 -4.29 -11.47 2.81
C MET A 28 -3.07 -11.89 3.60
N LEU A 29 -1.92 -11.32 3.24
CA LEU A 29 -0.73 -11.35 4.08
C LEU A 29 -0.80 -10.15 5.02
N GLU A 30 -0.76 -10.42 6.31
CA GLU A 30 -0.76 -9.39 7.36
C GLU A 30 0.49 -9.58 8.20
N ALA A 31 1.17 -8.48 8.54
CA ALA A 31 2.35 -8.50 9.39
C ALA A 31 2.25 -7.37 10.41
N GLU A 32 2.67 -7.65 11.66
CA GLU A 32 2.68 -6.68 12.74
C GLU A 32 4.02 -6.74 13.48
N LEU A 33 4.58 -5.56 13.78
CA LEU A 33 5.89 -5.39 14.40
C LEU A 33 5.73 -4.63 15.73
N ALA A 34 6.12 -5.28 16.84
CA ALA A 34 6.20 -4.63 18.14
C ALA A 34 7.37 -3.63 18.18
N PHE A 35 7.23 -2.56 18.98
CA PHE A 35 8.24 -1.50 19.14
C PHE A 35 8.57 -0.74 17.84
N CYS A 36 7.62 -0.72 16.89
CA CYS A 36 7.68 0.11 15.69
C CYS A 36 7.05 1.48 16.01
N ASP A 37 7.88 2.46 16.34
CA ASP A 37 7.40 3.76 16.85
C ASP A 37 7.27 4.84 15.77
N ASN A 38 7.77 4.56 14.56
CA ASN A 38 7.79 5.51 13.44
C ASN A 38 7.37 4.84 12.13
N LEU A 39 6.71 5.62 11.27
CA LEU A 39 6.20 5.16 9.98
C LEU A 39 7.32 4.71 9.04
N GLU A 40 8.48 5.34 9.12
CA GLU A 40 9.64 5.07 8.26
C GLU A 40 10.10 3.61 8.32
N THR A 41 10.21 3.03 9.52
CA THR A 41 10.53 1.60 9.70
C THR A 41 9.51 0.71 9.00
N LEU A 42 8.23 1.07 9.04
CA LEU A 42 7.15 0.28 8.43
C LEU A 42 7.15 0.39 6.90
N LEU A 43 7.47 1.57 6.36
CA LEU A 43 7.66 1.79 4.92
C LEU A 43 8.83 0.94 4.40
N ALA A 44 9.98 1.01 5.08
CA ALA A 44 11.17 0.24 4.71
C ALA A 44 10.90 -1.27 4.76
N LEU A 45 10.24 -1.78 5.81
CA LEU A 45 9.87 -3.19 5.90
C LEU A 45 8.97 -3.65 4.75
N THR A 46 7.97 -2.83 4.41
CA THR A 46 7.01 -3.13 3.34
C THR A 46 7.71 -3.13 1.98
N GLU A 47 8.55 -2.14 1.73
CA GLU A 47 9.37 -2.02 0.52
C GLU A 47 10.33 -3.21 0.37
N ASP A 48 11.10 -3.53 1.41
CA ASP A 48 12.02 -4.65 1.43
C ASP A 48 11.30 -5.97 1.16
N PHE A 49 10.12 -6.17 1.74
CA PHE A 49 9.31 -7.37 1.49
C PHE A 49 8.86 -7.46 0.02
N VAL A 50 8.36 -6.37 -0.56
CA VAL A 50 7.94 -6.33 -1.97
C VAL A 50 9.12 -6.59 -2.90
N LEU A 51 10.23 -5.87 -2.71
CA LEU A 51 11.43 -6.01 -3.53
C LEU A 51 12.05 -7.41 -3.39
N SER A 52 12.12 -7.96 -2.18
CA SER A 52 12.59 -9.33 -1.96
C SER A 52 11.70 -10.35 -2.65
N SER A 53 10.38 -10.18 -2.61
CA SER A 53 9.44 -11.09 -3.27
C SER A 53 9.61 -11.06 -4.79
N ILE A 54 9.73 -9.87 -5.38
CA ILE A 54 9.99 -9.70 -6.82
C ILE A 54 11.31 -10.37 -7.21
N ARG A 55 12.39 -10.09 -6.47
CA ARG A 55 13.72 -10.67 -6.73
C ARG A 55 13.71 -12.20 -6.62
N SER A 56 13.04 -12.75 -5.61
CA SER A 56 12.90 -14.19 -5.44
C SER A 56 12.17 -14.83 -6.62
N ILE A 57 11.08 -14.23 -7.09
CA ILE A 57 10.30 -14.76 -8.23
C ILE A 57 11.10 -14.69 -9.54
N ILE A 58 11.79 -13.58 -9.81
CA ILE A 58 12.56 -13.41 -11.06
C ILE A 58 13.85 -14.25 -11.06
N GLY A 59 14.45 -14.46 -9.89
CA GLY A 59 15.69 -15.21 -9.73
C GLY A 59 15.50 -16.73 -9.68
N ASP A 60 14.26 -17.21 -9.54
CA ASP A 60 13.95 -18.63 -9.45
C ASP A 60 13.86 -19.25 -10.86
N PRO A 61 14.74 -20.21 -11.21
CA PRO A 61 14.72 -20.85 -12.52
C PRO A 61 13.44 -21.67 -12.76
N ASP A 62 12.80 -22.19 -11.70
CA ASP A 62 11.57 -22.97 -11.84
C ASP A 62 10.37 -22.03 -12.12
N MET A 63 10.43 -20.79 -11.64
CA MET A 63 9.43 -19.76 -11.96
C MET A 63 9.58 -19.20 -13.36
N ALA A 64 10.75 -19.31 -14.00
CA ALA A 64 10.96 -18.77 -15.35
C ALA A 64 10.05 -19.44 -16.39
N ASP A 65 9.84 -20.75 -16.26
CA ASP A 65 8.95 -21.53 -17.13
C ASP A 65 7.48 -21.18 -16.85
N ASP A 66 7.08 -21.13 -15.57
CA ASP A 66 5.71 -20.75 -15.17
C ASP A 66 5.35 -19.33 -15.60
N LEU A 67 6.27 -18.37 -15.37
CA LEU A 67 6.15 -17.00 -15.85
C LEU A 67 6.08 -16.97 -17.37
N GLY A 68 6.70 -17.89 -18.11
CA GLY A 68 6.58 -17.98 -19.57
C GLY A 68 5.23 -18.51 -20.07
N LEU A 69 4.49 -19.24 -19.24
CA LEU A 69 3.24 -19.93 -19.62
C LEU A 69 1.98 -19.11 -19.36
N THR A 70 2.01 -18.11 -18.47
CA THR A 70 0.79 -17.42 -18.01
C THR A 70 0.75 -15.92 -18.33
N SER A 71 -0.14 -15.51 -19.25
CA SER A 71 -0.67 -14.13 -19.41
C SER A 71 0.25 -13.11 -20.12
N PRO A 72 -0.23 -11.92 -20.55
CA PRO A 72 0.62 -10.76 -20.92
C PRO A 72 1.75 -10.39 -19.93
N TYR A 73 1.71 -10.92 -18.71
CA TYR A 73 2.73 -10.76 -17.67
C TYR A 73 3.95 -11.68 -17.88
N SER A 74 3.89 -12.62 -18.83
CA SER A 74 5.02 -13.43 -19.32
C SER A 74 5.91 -12.73 -20.34
N SER A 75 5.50 -11.55 -20.79
CA SER A 75 6.22 -10.84 -21.84
C SER A 75 7.62 -10.45 -21.35
N LYS A 76 8.59 -10.45 -22.27
CA LYS A 76 9.96 -10.01 -21.97
C LYS A 76 9.95 -8.60 -21.38
N GLU A 77 9.05 -7.77 -21.87
CA GLU A 77 8.80 -6.40 -21.41
C GLU A 77 8.31 -6.35 -19.96
N HIS A 78 7.46 -7.29 -19.52
CA HIS A 78 7.00 -7.34 -18.13
C HIS A 78 8.10 -7.79 -17.16
N LEU A 79 8.90 -8.78 -17.55
CA LEU A 79 10.05 -9.20 -16.73
C LEU A 79 11.10 -8.10 -16.62
N GLU A 80 11.39 -7.38 -17.72
CA GLU A 80 12.26 -6.20 -17.70
C GLU A 80 11.70 -5.09 -16.81
N PHE A 81 10.37 -4.93 -16.79
CA PHE A 81 9.70 -3.99 -15.91
C PHE A 81 9.79 -4.38 -14.42
N LEU A 82 9.56 -5.65 -14.07
CA LEU A 82 9.72 -6.10 -12.69
C LEU A 82 11.19 -5.99 -12.23
N LYS A 83 12.15 -6.26 -13.12
CA LYS A 83 13.58 -6.03 -12.86
C LYS A 83 13.89 -4.55 -12.64
N SER A 84 13.30 -3.64 -13.43
CA SER A 84 13.53 -2.20 -13.25
C SER A 84 12.96 -1.67 -11.94
N ILE A 85 11.88 -2.26 -11.43
CA ILE A 85 11.38 -2.00 -10.07
C ILE A 85 12.36 -2.57 -9.04
N ALA A 86 12.76 -3.84 -9.19
CA ALA A 86 13.62 -4.53 -8.24
C ALA A 86 15.02 -3.91 -8.07
N ASP A 87 15.60 -3.41 -9.17
CA ASP A 87 16.92 -2.79 -9.21
C ASP A 87 16.85 -1.26 -9.18
N GLY A 88 15.64 -0.71 -9.08
CA GLY A 88 15.37 0.71 -9.07
C GLY A 88 15.76 1.40 -7.76
N PRO A 89 15.61 2.74 -7.71
CA PRO A 89 15.76 3.49 -6.48
C PRO A 89 14.64 3.12 -5.49
N LEU A 90 14.83 3.56 -4.24
CA LEU A 90 13.79 3.44 -3.22
C LEU A 90 12.47 4.08 -3.69
N PHE A 91 11.36 3.46 -3.34
CA PHE A 91 10.02 3.91 -3.66
C PHE A 91 9.78 5.31 -3.09
N PRO A 92 9.33 6.27 -3.90
CA PRO A 92 9.06 7.61 -3.40
C PRO A 92 8.05 7.58 -2.25
N ARG A 93 8.32 8.42 -1.24
CA ARG A 93 7.45 8.59 -0.08
C ARG A 93 6.81 9.95 -0.18
N LEU A 94 5.53 9.97 -0.53
CA LEU A 94 4.81 11.19 -0.84
C LEU A 94 3.72 11.42 0.20
N PRO A 95 3.84 12.43 1.08
CA PRO A 95 2.75 12.84 1.94
C PRO A 95 1.49 13.14 1.14
N TYR A 96 0.32 12.80 1.70
CA TYR A 96 -0.98 12.94 1.04
C TYR A 96 -1.22 14.36 0.53
N VAL A 97 -0.83 15.37 1.32
CA VAL A 97 -0.91 16.79 0.95
C VAL A 97 -0.04 17.13 -0.25
N ASP A 98 1.16 16.55 -0.35
CA ASP A 98 2.07 16.77 -1.46
C ASP A 98 1.56 16.03 -2.72
N ALA A 99 0.99 14.83 -2.55
CA ALA A 99 0.31 14.12 -3.63
C ALA A 99 -0.89 14.89 -4.18
N LEU A 100 -1.69 15.51 -3.30
CA LEU A 100 -2.78 16.39 -3.71
C LEU A 100 -2.27 17.59 -4.51
N GLN A 101 -1.24 18.27 -4.00
CA GLN A 101 -0.67 19.43 -4.68
C GLN A 101 -0.13 19.05 -6.06
N LEU A 102 0.60 17.93 -6.15
CA LEU A 102 1.13 17.40 -7.40
C LEU A 102 0.01 17.12 -8.42
N LEU A 103 -1.10 16.51 -7.98
CA LEU A 103 -2.26 16.27 -8.85
C LEU A 103 -2.87 17.59 -9.36
N VAL A 104 -3.04 18.58 -8.49
CA VAL A 104 -3.58 19.91 -8.85
C VAL A 104 -2.68 20.63 -9.85
N ASP A 105 -1.37 20.65 -9.58
CA ASP A 105 -0.36 21.29 -10.45
C ASP A 105 -0.33 20.66 -11.86
N ASN A 106 -0.72 19.39 -11.96
CA ASN A 106 -0.80 18.64 -13.22
C ASN A 106 -2.24 18.56 -13.77
N ASN A 107 -3.13 19.49 -13.37
CA ASN A 107 -4.50 19.61 -13.85
C ASN A 107 -5.35 18.33 -13.69
N GLN A 108 -5.02 17.49 -12.70
CA GLN A 108 -5.81 16.31 -12.38
C GLN A 108 -7.00 16.71 -11.51
N LYS A 109 -8.19 16.21 -11.85
CA LYS A 109 -9.38 16.40 -11.01
C LYS A 109 -9.28 15.49 -9.80
N VAL A 110 -9.31 16.08 -8.61
CA VAL A 110 -9.36 15.35 -7.34
C VAL A 110 -10.72 15.53 -6.70
N SER A 111 -11.29 14.45 -6.18
CA SER A 111 -12.57 14.49 -5.48
C SER A 111 -12.37 14.87 -4.01
N GLY A 112 -13.39 15.45 -3.37
CA GLY A 112 -13.35 15.69 -1.91
C GLY A 112 -13.36 14.42 -1.05
N ARG A 113 -13.45 13.22 -1.67
CA ARG A 113 -13.43 11.92 -0.99
C ARG A 113 -12.06 11.22 -1.06
N GLY A 114 -11.03 11.92 -1.52
CA GLY A 114 -9.69 11.38 -1.74
C GLY A 114 -9.42 10.99 -3.19
N PHE A 115 -8.38 10.18 -3.37
CA PHE A 115 -7.88 9.74 -4.67
C PHE A 115 -8.82 8.73 -5.31
N ASN A 116 -9.03 8.87 -6.61
CA ASN A 116 -9.65 7.83 -7.43
C ASN A 116 -8.57 7.07 -8.21
N LYS A 117 -8.96 5.99 -8.90
CA LYS A 117 -8.04 5.18 -9.71
C LYS A 117 -7.26 5.96 -10.76
N GLN A 118 -7.83 7.03 -11.33
CA GLN A 118 -7.12 7.87 -12.30
C GLN A 118 -6.04 8.69 -11.61
N ASN A 119 -6.30 9.22 -10.41
CA ASN A 119 -5.30 9.91 -9.60
C ASN A 119 -4.18 8.96 -9.18
N GLU A 120 -4.50 7.77 -8.68
CA GLU A 120 -3.50 6.76 -8.32
C GLU A 120 -2.61 6.37 -9.51
N ALA A 121 -3.23 6.07 -10.66
CA ALA A 121 -2.50 5.73 -11.88
C ALA A 121 -1.61 6.89 -12.36
N PHE A 122 -2.07 8.14 -12.21
CA PHE A 122 -1.26 9.31 -12.53
C PHE A 122 -0.04 9.42 -11.62
N LEU A 123 -0.20 9.28 -10.30
CA LEU A 123 0.90 9.37 -9.32
C LEU A 123 1.99 8.33 -9.62
N VAL A 124 1.58 7.08 -9.82
CA VAL A 124 2.50 5.99 -10.16
C VAL A 124 3.21 6.26 -11.50
N LYS A 125 2.48 6.72 -12.51
CA LYS A 125 3.06 7.06 -13.82
C LYS A 125 4.04 8.23 -13.74
N TYR A 126 3.74 9.24 -12.93
CA TYR A 126 4.59 10.41 -12.73
C TYR A 126 5.94 10.02 -12.15
N HIS A 127 5.95 9.10 -11.18
CA HIS A 127 7.17 8.60 -10.56
C HIS A 127 7.85 7.47 -11.33
N ASN A 128 7.15 6.84 -12.29
CA ASN A 128 7.61 5.65 -13.01
C ASN A 128 8.11 4.54 -12.07
N SER A 129 7.46 4.39 -10.91
CA SER A 129 7.84 3.49 -9.82
C SER A 129 6.63 3.29 -8.89
N PRO A 130 6.53 2.18 -8.14
CA PRO A 130 5.66 2.13 -6.97
C PRO A 130 5.88 3.33 -6.05
N VAL A 131 4.81 3.87 -5.49
CA VAL A 131 4.85 5.08 -4.65
C VAL A 131 4.08 4.85 -3.36
N PHE A 132 4.70 5.22 -2.24
CA PHE A 132 4.02 5.30 -0.96
C PHE A 132 3.30 6.64 -0.85
N ILE A 133 1.99 6.59 -0.64
CA ILE A 133 1.24 7.75 -0.17
C ILE A 133 1.18 7.66 1.34
N THR A 134 1.57 8.72 2.05
CA THR A 134 1.70 8.71 3.51
C THR A 134 0.90 9.83 4.17
N HIS A 135 0.71 9.76 5.49
CA HIS A 135 0.14 10.87 6.27
C HIS A 135 -1.27 11.30 5.82
N PHE A 136 -2.16 10.32 5.66
CA PHE A 136 -3.54 10.58 5.25
C PHE A 136 -4.31 11.40 6.30
N PRO A 137 -5.35 12.16 5.88
CA PRO A 137 -6.30 12.76 6.81
C PRO A 137 -6.95 11.72 7.70
N SER A 138 -7.04 12.00 9.00
CA SER A 138 -7.51 11.04 9.99
C SER A 138 -8.98 10.64 9.86
N ASP A 139 -9.80 11.49 9.23
CA ASP A 139 -11.20 11.22 8.91
C ASP A 139 -11.39 10.26 7.72
N GLN A 140 -10.34 10.01 6.94
CA GLN A 140 -10.33 9.06 5.82
C GLN A 140 -9.77 7.68 6.21
N LYS A 141 -9.33 7.50 7.46
CA LYS A 141 -8.64 6.29 7.90
C LYS A 141 -9.25 5.69 9.17
N PRO A 142 -9.07 4.36 9.39
CA PRO A 142 -9.60 3.69 10.56
C PRO A 142 -9.15 4.28 11.91
N PHE A 143 -10.02 4.18 12.92
CA PHE A 143 -9.83 4.76 14.25
C PHE A 143 -8.58 4.30 15.02
N TYR A 144 -8.06 3.11 14.67
CA TYR A 144 -6.90 2.49 15.31
C TYR A 144 -5.56 3.06 14.86
N MET A 145 -5.53 3.88 13.81
CA MET A 145 -4.30 4.49 13.31
C MET A 145 -3.87 5.61 14.25
N LYS A 146 -2.57 5.66 14.59
CA LYS A 146 -1.98 6.72 15.40
C LYS A 146 -2.16 8.06 14.68
N GLN A 147 -2.67 9.04 15.41
CA GLN A 147 -2.91 10.38 14.88
C GLN A 147 -1.82 11.34 15.37
N SER A 148 -1.41 12.23 14.47
CA SER A 148 -0.55 13.37 14.77
C SER A 148 -1.41 14.59 15.11
N SER A 149 -0.80 15.60 15.74
CA SER A 149 -1.51 16.78 16.24
C SER A 149 -2.15 17.65 15.14
N ASP A 150 -1.72 17.52 13.89
CA ASP A 150 -2.26 18.25 12.76
C ASP A 150 -3.43 17.52 12.05
N GLY A 151 -3.94 16.45 12.66
CA GLY A 151 -5.11 15.72 12.17
C GLY A 151 -4.80 14.68 11.09
N LYS A 152 -3.53 14.34 10.87
CA LYS A 152 -3.10 13.27 9.97
C LYS A 152 -2.81 11.97 10.72
N THR A 153 -2.79 10.85 10.01
CA THR A 153 -2.42 9.53 10.57
C THR A 153 -1.00 9.13 10.19
N GLU A 154 -0.31 8.42 11.07
CA GLU A 154 0.95 7.73 10.77
C GLU A 154 0.66 6.47 9.94
N SER A 155 0.23 6.65 8.69
CA SER A 155 -0.26 5.60 7.81
C SER A 155 0.29 5.73 6.39
N PHE A 156 0.22 4.64 5.63
CA PHE A 156 0.56 4.63 4.22
C PHE A 156 -0.34 3.70 3.41
N ASP A 157 -0.42 3.99 2.11
CA ASP A 157 -0.86 3.08 1.06
C ASP A 157 0.26 2.99 0.02
N LEU A 158 0.58 1.78 -0.45
CA LEU A 158 1.56 1.53 -1.52
C LEU A 158 0.83 1.32 -2.84
N LEU A 159 0.99 2.29 -3.75
CA LEU A 159 0.41 2.25 -5.09
C LEU A 159 1.40 1.62 -6.06
N CYS A 160 0.97 0.59 -6.76
CA CYS A 160 1.75 -0.08 -7.78
C CYS A 160 1.18 0.13 -9.20
N PRO A 161 2.06 0.13 -10.21
CA PRO A 161 1.68 0.15 -11.62
C PRO A 161 0.68 -0.95 -11.97
N VAL A 162 -0.25 -0.64 -12.88
CA VAL A 162 -1.31 -1.55 -13.40
C VAL A 162 -2.39 -1.93 -12.38
N VAL A 163 -2.02 -2.31 -11.15
CA VAL A 163 -2.93 -2.88 -10.15
C VAL A 163 -3.58 -1.80 -9.27
N GLY A 164 -2.86 -0.73 -8.96
CA GLY A 164 -3.26 0.27 -7.97
C GLY A 164 -2.68 -0.07 -6.59
N GLU A 165 -3.41 0.22 -5.52
CA GLU A 165 -3.02 -0.12 -4.15
C GLU A 165 -2.79 -1.63 -3.96
N ILE A 166 -1.62 -2.02 -3.43
CA ILE A 166 -1.28 -3.42 -3.11
C ILE A 166 -1.02 -3.67 -1.63
N ALA A 167 -0.73 -2.63 -0.85
CA ALA A 167 -0.50 -2.72 0.59
C ALA A 167 -0.93 -1.43 1.28
N GLY A 168 -1.46 -1.56 2.49
CA GLY A 168 -1.80 -0.44 3.35
C GLY A 168 -1.39 -0.77 4.78
N GLY A 169 -0.92 0.23 5.52
CA GLY A 169 -0.42 0.03 6.87
C GLY A 169 -0.36 1.31 7.69
N SER A 170 -0.13 1.16 9.00
CA SER A 170 -0.07 2.30 9.92
C SER A 170 0.64 1.94 11.21
N ILE A 171 1.20 2.95 11.87
CA ILE A 171 1.49 2.87 13.30
C ILE A 171 0.16 2.84 14.06
N ARG A 172 0.02 1.87 14.96
CA ARG A 172 -1.18 1.73 15.79
C ARG A 172 -1.18 2.75 16.93
N GLU A 173 -2.36 3.22 17.29
CA GLU A 173 -2.54 4.06 18.48
C GLU A 173 -2.24 3.26 19.75
N PRO A 174 -1.23 3.63 20.56
CA PRO A 174 -0.93 2.94 21.80
C PRO A 174 -1.84 3.37 22.96
N CYS A 175 -2.48 4.54 22.89
CA CYS A 175 -3.28 5.08 23.98
C CYS A 175 -4.71 4.49 23.97
N VAL A 176 -5.03 3.72 25.01
CA VAL A 176 -6.35 3.10 25.20
C VAL A 176 -7.47 4.14 25.26
N ASP A 177 -7.26 5.28 25.91
CA ASP A 177 -8.30 6.31 26.02
C ASP A 177 -8.55 7.01 24.68
N ALA A 178 -7.51 7.21 23.86
CA ALA A 178 -7.65 7.71 22.50
C ALA A 178 -8.42 6.72 21.63
N LEU A 179 -8.09 5.42 21.71
CA LEU A 179 -8.82 4.35 21.03
C LEU A 179 -10.30 4.30 21.43
N ARG A 180 -10.60 4.35 22.74
CA ARG A 180 -11.98 4.35 23.24
C ARG A 180 -12.78 5.54 22.74
N LYS A 181 -12.17 6.72 22.70
CA LYS A 181 -12.82 7.94 22.22
C LYS A 181 -13.14 7.88 20.72
N ARG A 182 -12.29 7.22 19.93
CA ARG A 182 -12.44 7.15 18.45
C ARG A 182 -13.14 5.89 17.97
N SER A 183 -13.23 4.85 18.81
CA SER A 183 -13.89 3.60 18.44
C SER A 183 -15.29 3.92 17.94
N PRO A 184 -15.70 3.37 16.77
CA PRO A 184 -17.10 3.44 16.39
C PRO A 184 -17.92 2.83 17.54
N ASN A 185 -19.04 3.47 17.88
CA ASN A 185 -20.01 2.87 18.79
C ASN A 185 -20.41 1.53 18.17
N ILE A 186 -20.00 0.44 18.81
CA ILE A 186 -20.51 -0.88 18.50
C ILE A 186 -21.84 -0.92 19.25
N ASP A 187 -22.91 -0.53 18.56
CA ASP A 187 -24.29 -0.78 19.01
C ASP A 187 -24.53 -2.30 19.15
#